data_AF-A0A7Y5UJJ8-F1
#
_entry.id   AF-A0A7Y5UJJ8-F1
#
_cell.length_a   1.000
_cell.length_b   1.000
_cell.length_c   1.000
_cell.angle_alpha   90.00
_cell.angle_beta   90.00
_cell.angle_gamma   90.00
#
_symmetry.space_group_name_H-M   'P 1'
#
loop_
_entity.id
_entity.type
_entity.pdbx_description
1 polymer ?
#
loop_
_entity_poly.entity_id
_entity_poly.type
_entity_poly.pdbx_seq_one_letter_code
_entity_poly.pdbx_strand_id
1 'polypeptide(L)'
;MTNLLRKTLGRALDAGGQRLATLAPRSARFMFSQSMLDCDTPAHPGLELKIADSVDELEACFRILHDAYVGAAFMRPHPSGLRVTLYHALPTTTTLCAKVDGAVVGTVSIVRDGAFGYPMQSAFELGPVRASGGQIAEISALAIHRSQRAAPARVLLPLMKFVYEYCTVHFDTRHLVIAVNPRHIGIYESLLQFSRLGGGVVDRYAFANGAPAIGATLDLQQAPHLLERAWGNTSGRRNLYRYFICDRLDAIRLAPRRYFTTNHPVMTAQMLDHFFNQRTQLFATLGPAQVQTLHAIYDHPAYVDVLPRAAGRPTERRRRPRYTFRCPAAMRVSEPSLPKLVRLHITEVCSDEFRARSAVPLPTGLSGELTVELGERVRSVVRARVLARRPGDPEGYRFELREPDAAWRACVAELGCSQTYADLAAS
;
A
#
# COMPACT_ATOMS: atom_id res chain seq x y z
N MET A 1 -6.66 -45.49 22.28
CA MET A 1 -6.02 -44.80 23.43
C MET A 1 -5.63 -43.36 23.06
N THR A 2 -6.56 -42.56 22.53
CA THR A 2 -6.17 -41.44 21.63
C THR A 2 -6.95 -40.15 21.86
N ASN A 3 -7.48 -39.92 23.07
CA ASN A 3 -8.16 -38.66 23.41
C ASN A 3 -7.77 -38.05 24.76
N LEU A 4 -7.09 -38.79 25.66
CA LEU A 4 -6.63 -38.23 26.94
C LEU A 4 -5.29 -37.48 26.83
N LEU A 5 -4.36 -37.93 25.99
CA LEU A 5 -3.05 -37.27 25.78
C LEU A 5 -3.16 -35.89 25.07
N ARG A 6 -4.26 -35.66 24.35
CA ARG A 6 -4.54 -34.35 23.70
C ARG A 6 -5.03 -33.31 24.70
N LYS A 7 -5.70 -33.72 25.79
CA LYS A 7 -6.21 -32.82 26.83
C LYS A 7 -5.15 -32.45 27.87
N THR A 8 -4.17 -33.32 28.13
CA THR A 8 -3.10 -33.05 29.10
C THR A 8 -1.98 -32.17 28.54
N LEU A 9 -1.68 -32.22 27.24
CA LEU A 9 -0.73 -31.26 26.63
C LEU A 9 -1.33 -29.84 26.45
N GLY A 10 -2.65 -29.72 26.38
CA GLY A 10 -3.35 -28.43 26.19
C GLY A 10 -3.39 -27.53 27.43
N ARG A 11 -2.99 -28.02 28.61
CA ARG A 11 -3.00 -27.26 29.87
C ARG A 11 -1.61 -26.95 30.44
N ALA A 12 -0.53 -27.36 29.79
CA ALA A 12 0.84 -27.13 30.25
C ALA A 12 1.57 -25.99 29.53
N LEU A 13 0.87 -25.21 28.69
CA LEU A 13 1.42 -24.05 27.98
C LEU A 13 0.79 -22.73 28.46
N ASP A 14 0.58 -22.62 29.77
CA ASP A 14 0.34 -21.32 30.41
C ASP A 14 1.67 -20.67 30.81
N ALA A 15 1.79 -19.39 30.42
CA ALA A 15 2.84 -18.40 30.72
C ALA A 15 4.32 -18.72 30.39
N GLY A 16 4.78 -19.97 30.34
CA GLY A 16 6.21 -20.31 30.16
C GLY A 16 6.64 -20.67 28.72
N GLY A 17 5.76 -21.28 27.91
CA GLY A 17 6.11 -21.80 26.58
C GLY A 17 6.22 -20.75 25.47
N GLN A 18 5.74 -19.53 25.72
CA GLN A 18 5.65 -18.46 24.71
C GLN A 18 7.01 -17.87 24.34
N ARG A 19 7.98 -17.83 25.27
CA ARG A 19 9.35 -17.35 25.01
C ARG A 19 10.17 -18.34 24.17
N LEU A 20 9.90 -19.65 24.29
CA LEU A 20 10.65 -20.69 23.58
C LEU A 20 10.21 -20.84 22.12
N ALA A 21 8.92 -20.65 21.80
CA ALA A 21 8.44 -20.65 20.41
C ALA A 21 9.02 -19.50 19.56
N THR A 22 9.31 -18.34 20.18
CA THR A 22 9.97 -17.20 19.53
C THR A 22 11.48 -17.36 19.38
N LEU A 23 12.10 -18.30 20.10
CA LEU A 23 13.53 -18.63 20.06
C LEU A 23 13.83 -19.87 19.20
N ALA A 24 12.81 -20.62 18.77
CA ALA A 24 12.99 -21.80 17.93
C ALA A 24 13.52 -21.43 16.53
N PRO A 25 14.38 -22.27 15.91
CA PRO A 25 14.90 -22.04 14.56
C PRO A 25 13.77 -22.01 13.52
N ARG A 26 13.98 -21.27 12.41
CA ARG A 26 12.98 -21.06 11.33
C ARG A 26 12.30 -22.36 10.88
N SER A 27 13.03 -23.48 10.85
CA SER A 27 12.57 -24.81 10.46
C SER A 27 11.55 -25.44 11.43
N ALA A 28 11.58 -25.12 12.73
CA ALA A 28 10.66 -25.71 13.73
C ALA A 28 9.32 -24.95 13.85
N ARG A 29 9.25 -23.72 13.32
CA ARG A 29 8.01 -22.91 13.25
C ARG A 29 7.03 -23.42 12.17
N PHE A 30 7.43 -24.43 11.40
CA PHE A 30 6.73 -25.01 10.24
C PHE A 30 5.46 -25.81 10.54
N MET A 31 5.22 -26.25 11.78
CA MET A 31 4.17 -27.26 12.02
C MET A 31 2.72 -26.77 11.86
N PHE A 32 2.49 -25.46 11.68
CA PHE A 32 1.15 -24.89 11.52
C PHE A 32 0.78 -24.45 10.08
N SER A 33 1.65 -24.60 9.07
CA SER A 33 1.40 -24.06 7.71
C SER A 33 1.35 -25.07 6.55
N GLN A 34 1.39 -26.39 6.80
CA GLN A 34 1.39 -27.39 5.72
C GLN A 34 0.20 -27.28 4.75
N SER A 35 -0.96 -26.84 5.22
CA SER A 35 -2.15 -26.61 4.36
C SER A 35 -2.09 -25.32 3.53
N MET A 36 -1.24 -24.35 3.90
CA MET A 36 -1.02 -23.12 3.13
C MET A 36 0.01 -23.30 2.01
N LEU A 37 0.77 -24.40 2.04
CA LEU A 37 1.79 -24.70 1.05
C LEU A 37 1.24 -25.35 -0.22
N ASP A 38 -0.04 -25.68 -0.31
CA ASP A 38 -0.64 -26.25 -1.53
C ASP A 38 -1.08 -25.13 -2.49
N CYS A 39 -0.10 -24.62 -3.24
CA CYS A 39 -0.21 -23.55 -4.25
C CYS A 39 -0.97 -23.99 -5.51
N ASP A 40 -1.11 -25.30 -5.75
CA ASP A 40 -1.90 -25.85 -6.86
C ASP A 40 -3.36 -26.09 -6.46
N THR A 41 -3.74 -25.78 -5.22
CA THR A 41 -5.16 -25.67 -4.89
C THR A 41 -5.74 -24.59 -5.79
N PRO A 42 -6.68 -24.93 -6.69
CA PRO A 42 -7.25 -23.92 -7.57
C PRO A 42 -7.78 -22.80 -6.69
N ALA A 43 -7.50 -21.56 -7.09
CA ALA A 43 -8.24 -20.41 -6.58
C ALA A 43 -9.72 -20.79 -6.53
N HIS A 44 -10.44 -20.31 -5.52
CA HIS A 44 -11.86 -20.61 -5.40
C HIS A 44 -12.55 -20.38 -6.76
N PRO A 45 -13.35 -21.32 -7.29
CA PRO A 45 -14.11 -21.07 -8.52
C PRO A 45 -14.90 -19.76 -8.37
N GLY A 46 -14.86 -18.88 -9.36
CA GLY A 46 -15.48 -17.55 -9.25
C GLY A 46 -14.71 -16.54 -8.37
N LEU A 47 -13.45 -16.83 -8.00
CA LEU A 47 -12.60 -15.85 -7.32
C LEU A 47 -12.29 -14.66 -8.24
N GLU A 48 -12.56 -13.48 -7.74
CA GLU A 48 -12.17 -12.20 -8.31
C GLU A 48 -11.35 -11.43 -7.27
N LEU A 49 -10.24 -10.83 -7.69
CA LEU A 49 -9.35 -10.01 -6.86
C LEU A 49 -9.25 -8.63 -7.48
N LYS A 50 -9.77 -7.60 -6.80
CA LYS A 50 -9.80 -6.22 -7.31
C LYS A 50 -9.64 -5.19 -6.19
N ILE A 51 -9.47 -3.93 -6.57
CA ILE A 51 -9.66 -2.80 -5.64
C ILE A 51 -11.13 -2.75 -5.22
N ALA A 52 -11.39 -2.57 -3.92
CA ALA A 52 -12.74 -2.26 -3.45
C ALA A 52 -13.04 -0.78 -3.78
N ASP A 53 -13.93 -0.54 -4.74
CA ASP A 53 -14.18 0.81 -5.30
C ASP A 53 -15.65 1.21 -5.29
N SER A 54 -16.49 0.45 -4.61
CA SER A 54 -17.88 0.79 -4.31
C SER A 54 -18.14 0.85 -2.81
N VAL A 55 -19.21 1.54 -2.42
CA VAL A 55 -19.65 1.61 -1.02
C VAL A 55 -19.89 0.20 -0.46
N ASP A 56 -20.56 -0.67 -1.22
CA ASP A 56 -20.88 -2.04 -0.78
C ASP A 56 -19.63 -2.89 -0.59
N GLU A 57 -18.67 -2.82 -1.51
CA GLU A 57 -17.41 -3.58 -1.41
C GLU A 57 -16.56 -3.10 -0.23
N LEU A 58 -16.40 -1.77 -0.08
CA LEU A 58 -15.66 -1.18 1.04
C LEU A 58 -16.34 -1.49 2.38
N GLU A 59 -17.67 -1.38 2.46
CA GLU A 59 -18.41 -1.69 3.68
C GLU A 59 -18.26 -3.18 4.05
N ALA A 60 -18.32 -4.09 3.08
CA ALA A 60 -18.09 -5.51 3.31
C ALA A 60 -16.64 -5.78 3.79
N CYS A 61 -15.64 -5.14 3.19
CA CYS A 61 -14.25 -5.18 3.66
C CYS A 61 -14.12 -4.73 5.11
N PHE A 62 -14.67 -3.55 5.46
CA PHE A 62 -14.57 -3.00 6.81
C PHE A 62 -15.34 -3.82 7.85
N ARG A 63 -16.41 -4.51 7.44
CA ARG A 63 -17.18 -5.42 8.29
C ARG A 63 -16.45 -6.73 8.56
N ILE A 64 -15.88 -7.36 7.52
CA ILE A 64 -15.04 -8.57 7.67
C ILE A 64 -13.88 -8.26 8.61
N LEU A 65 -13.24 -7.11 8.41
CA LEU A 65 -12.14 -6.65 9.23
C LEU A 65 -12.57 -6.43 10.69
N HIS A 66 -13.70 -5.74 10.92
CA HIS A 66 -14.29 -5.56 12.24
C HIS A 66 -14.49 -6.89 12.96
N ASP A 67 -15.22 -7.81 12.34
CA ASP A 67 -15.59 -9.08 12.96
C ASP A 67 -14.37 -9.94 13.28
N ALA A 68 -13.36 -9.93 12.40
CA ALA A 68 -12.09 -10.61 12.64
C ALA A 68 -11.33 -10.01 13.83
N TYR A 69 -11.26 -8.68 13.91
CA TYR A 69 -10.53 -7.99 14.99
C TYR A 69 -11.25 -8.08 16.33
N VAL A 70 -12.59 -8.00 16.35
CA VAL A 70 -13.38 -8.25 17.57
C VAL A 70 -13.22 -9.69 18.03
N GLY A 71 -13.32 -10.66 17.12
CA GLY A 71 -13.14 -12.07 17.43
C GLY A 71 -11.75 -12.42 17.96
N ALA A 72 -10.72 -11.66 17.56
CA ALA A 72 -9.34 -11.80 18.05
C ALA A 72 -9.00 -10.88 19.24
N ALA A 73 -9.97 -10.11 19.76
CA ALA A 73 -9.80 -9.09 20.81
C ALA A 73 -8.83 -7.95 20.47
N PHE A 74 -8.53 -7.72 19.18
CA PHE A 74 -7.70 -6.63 18.68
C PHE A 74 -8.45 -5.30 18.57
N MET A 75 -9.76 -5.30 18.80
CA MET A 75 -10.57 -4.10 19.00
C MET A 75 -11.78 -4.39 19.87
N ARG A 76 -12.31 -3.34 20.49
CA ARG A 76 -13.67 -3.37 21.02
C ARG A 76 -14.66 -3.26 19.86
N PRO A 77 -15.85 -3.91 19.96
CA PRO A 77 -16.85 -3.78 18.92
C PRO A 77 -17.27 -2.32 18.76
N HIS A 78 -17.35 -1.86 17.51
CA HIS A 78 -17.87 -0.54 17.18
C HIS A 78 -19.37 -0.65 16.87
N PRO A 79 -20.24 0.27 17.32
CA PRO A 79 -21.69 0.18 17.10
C PRO A 79 -22.11 0.01 15.63
N SER A 80 -21.32 0.55 14.71
CA SER A 80 -21.57 0.45 13.27
C SER A 80 -21.28 -0.92 12.66
N GLY A 81 -20.59 -1.80 13.39
CA GLY A 81 -20.08 -3.08 12.89
C GLY A 81 -18.93 -2.94 11.89
N LEU A 82 -18.27 -1.77 11.81
CA LEU A 82 -17.19 -1.49 10.87
C LEU A 82 -15.88 -1.15 11.59
N ARG A 83 -14.75 -1.56 11.02
CA ARG A 83 -13.42 -1.09 11.41
C ARG A 83 -12.91 -0.14 10.33
N VAL A 84 -13.16 1.15 10.55
CA VAL A 84 -12.61 2.23 9.73
C VAL A 84 -11.58 2.99 10.57
N THR A 85 -10.51 3.45 9.92
CA THR A 85 -9.45 4.26 10.54
C THR A 85 -9.16 5.43 9.63
N LEU A 86 -8.52 6.48 10.15
CA LEU A 86 -8.14 7.65 9.35
C LEU A 86 -7.29 7.30 8.12
N TYR A 87 -6.50 6.22 8.17
CA TYR A 87 -5.71 5.77 7.02
C TYR A 87 -6.56 5.33 5.83
N HIS A 88 -7.78 4.82 6.06
CA HIS A 88 -8.70 4.48 4.97
C HIS A 88 -9.20 5.72 4.23
N ALA A 89 -9.13 6.91 4.84
CA ALA A 89 -9.46 8.17 4.19
C ALA A 89 -8.30 8.72 3.35
N LEU A 90 -7.16 8.03 3.21
CA LEU A 90 -6.03 8.58 2.46
C LEU A 90 -6.04 8.09 1.01
N PRO A 91 -5.78 8.97 0.02
CA PRO A 91 -5.62 8.56 -1.37
C PRO A 91 -4.35 7.72 -1.61
N THR A 92 -3.47 7.64 -0.61
CA THR A 92 -2.30 6.76 -0.60
C THR A 92 -2.61 5.35 -0.07
N THR A 93 -3.83 5.12 0.44
CA THR A 93 -4.31 3.81 0.89
C THR A 93 -5.17 3.17 -0.19
N THR A 94 -4.91 1.90 -0.47
CA THR A 94 -5.73 1.11 -1.40
C THR A 94 -6.19 -0.16 -0.70
N THR A 95 -7.51 -0.34 -0.61
CA THR A 95 -8.14 -1.56 -0.09
C THR A 95 -8.38 -2.52 -1.25
N LEU A 96 -7.78 -3.70 -1.16
CA LEU A 96 -7.99 -4.82 -2.08
C LEU A 96 -8.99 -5.78 -1.46
N CYS A 97 -9.88 -6.32 -2.29
CA CYS A 97 -10.86 -7.30 -1.88
C CYS A 97 -10.74 -8.59 -2.70
N ALA A 98 -11.09 -9.71 -2.07
CA ALA A 98 -11.35 -10.98 -2.73
C ALA A 98 -12.85 -11.23 -2.72
N LYS A 99 -13.41 -11.49 -3.89
CA LYS A 99 -14.82 -11.81 -4.09
C LYS A 99 -14.95 -13.24 -4.57
N VAL A 100 -15.95 -13.95 -4.06
CA VAL A 100 -16.35 -15.27 -4.53
C VAL A 100 -17.82 -15.16 -4.89
N ASP A 101 -18.15 -15.46 -6.14
CA ASP A 101 -19.51 -15.38 -6.67
C ASP A 101 -20.18 -14.02 -6.37
N GLY A 102 -19.39 -12.94 -6.53
CA GLY A 102 -19.81 -11.55 -6.30
C GLY A 102 -19.75 -11.09 -4.83
N ALA A 103 -19.66 -11.99 -3.85
CA ALA A 103 -19.61 -11.63 -2.44
C ALA A 103 -18.17 -11.42 -1.96
N VAL A 104 -17.90 -10.30 -1.27
CA VAL A 104 -16.59 -10.06 -0.64
C VAL A 104 -16.36 -11.08 0.49
N VAL A 105 -15.24 -11.81 0.40
CA VAL A 105 -14.84 -12.85 1.37
C VAL A 105 -13.44 -12.64 1.94
N GLY A 106 -12.71 -11.63 1.48
CA GLY A 106 -11.39 -11.29 2.01
C GLY A 106 -11.02 -9.85 1.72
N THR A 107 -10.16 -9.29 2.56
CA THR A 107 -9.72 -7.88 2.46
C THR A 107 -8.27 -7.73 2.91
N VAL A 108 -7.58 -6.75 2.34
CA VAL A 108 -6.26 -6.25 2.77
C VAL A 108 -6.11 -4.80 2.34
N SER A 109 -5.43 -3.97 3.11
CA SER A 109 -5.13 -2.58 2.76
C SER A 109 -3.64 -2.38 2.59
N ILE A 110 -3.26 -1.70 1.51
CA ILE A 110 -1.90 -1.22 1.26
C ILE A 110 -1.86 0.25 1.64
N VAL A 111 -1.14 0.60 2.71
CA VAL A 111 -0.96 1.98 3.18
C VAL A 111 0.42 2.46 2.77
N ARG A 112 0.50 3.35 1.77
CA ARG A 112 1.77 3.95 1.34
C ARG A 112 2.10 5.21 2.12
N ASP A 113 3.37 5.63 2.06
CA ASP A 113 3.81 6.86 2.72
C ASP A 113 2.87 8.03 2.37
N GLY A 114 2.44 8.73 3.40
CA GLY A 114 1.39 9.73 3.31
C GLY A 114 1.48 10.70 4.48
N ALA A 115 0.55 11.66 4.53
CA ALA A 115 0.64 12.75 5.50
C ALA A 115 0.52 12.29 6.97
N PHE A 116 -0.06 11.11 7.22
CA PHE A 116 -0.18 10.50 8.55
C PHE A 116 0.83 9.36 8.78
N GLY A 117 1.80 9.17 7.88
CA GLY A 117 2.77 8.08 7.96
C GLY A 117 2.13 6.69 7.88
N TYR A 118 2.66 5.75 8.67
CA TYR A 118 2.15 4.37 8.72
C TYR A 118 1.49 4.06 10.07
N PRO A 119 0.44 3.21 10.12
CA PRO A 119 -0.13 2.74 11.38
C PRO A 119 0.91 2.16 12.36
N MET A 120 1.95 1.50 11.86
CA MET A 120 2.99 0.92 12.70
C MET A 120 4.07 1.89 13.17
N GLN A 121 4.15 3.09 12.58
CA GLN A 121 5.29 4.00 12.76
C GLN A 121 5.48 4.47 14.20
N SER A 122 4.42 4.59 14.99
CA SER A 122 4.54 5.02 16.40
C SER A 122 5.11 3.94 17.31
N ALA A 123 5.21 2.69 16.85
CA ALA A 123 5.62 1.55 17.67
C ALA A 123 6.89 0.86 17.16
N PHE A 124 7.29 1.08 15.90
CA PHE A 124 8.42 0.41 15.28
C PHE A 124 9.34 1.38 14.54
N GLU A 125 10.64 1.24 14.76
CA GLU A 125 11.68 2.05 14.10
C GLU A 125 11.89 1.62 12.65
N LEU A 126 11.54 2.51 11.72
CA LEU A 126 11.69 2.29 10.26
C LEU A 126 12.98 2.90 9.70
N GLY A 127 13.83 3.51 10.53
CA GLY A 127 15.08 4.16 10.12
C GLY A 127 15.96 3.29 9.20
N PRO A 128 16.27 2.03 9.57
CA PRO A 128 17.05 1.14 8.71
C PRO A 128 16.40 0.80 7.36
N VAL A 129 15.06 0.66 7.33
CA VAL A 129 14.31 0.42 6.09
C VAL A 129 14.36 1.66 5.20
N ARG A 130 14.15 2.85 5.78
CA ARG A 130 14.25 4.14 5.06
C ARG A 130 15.67 4.38 4.53
N ALA A 131 16.70 4.04 5.29
CA ALA A 131 18.10 4.17 4.88
C ALA A 131 18.46 3.26 3.68
N SER A 132 17.74 2.16 3.49
CA SER A 132 17.92 1.28 2.33
C SER A 132 17.40 1.90 1.02
N GLY A 133 16.67 3.03 1.10
CA GLY A 133 16.08 3.73 -0.03
C GLY A 133 14.88 3.01 -0.63
N GLY A 134 14.15 3.67 -1.54
CA GLY A 134 12.93 3.15 -2.15
C GLY A 134 11.66 3.40 -1.34
N GLN A 135 10.51 3.17 -1.97
CA GLN A 135 9.19 3.41 -1.38
C GLN A 135 8.85 2.31 -0.37
N ILE A 136 8.22 2.70 0.74
CA ILE A 136 7.72 1.79 1.76
C ILE A 136 6.19 1.75 1.69
N ALA A 137 5.60 0.57 1.86
CA ALA A 137 4.17 0.41 2.08
C ALA A 137 3.92 -0.52 3.27
N GLU A 138 2.99 -0.14 4.15
CA GLU A 138 2.49 -1.03 5.18
C GLU A 138 1.35 -1.89 4.61
N ILE A 139 1.46 -3.21 4.77
CA ILE A 139 0.35 -4.13 4.52
C ILE A 139 -0.42 -4.30 5.82
N SER A 140 -1.66 -3.82 5.81
CA SER A 140 -2.53 -3.77 6.98
C SER A 140 -3.90 -4.36 6.67
N ALA A 141 -4.77 -4.42 7.68
CA ALA A 141 -6.18 -4.79 7.54
C ALA A 141 -6.44 -6.14 6.79
N LEU A 142 -5.55 -7.11 6.96
CA LEU A 142 -5.72 -8.44 6.36
C LEU A 142 -6.75 -9.25 7.14
N ALA A 143 -7.86 -9.62 6.50
CA ALA A 143 -8.89 -10.46 7.11
C ALA A 143 -9.62 -11.32 6.07
N ILE A 144 -10.04 -12.51 6.49
CA ILE A 144 -10.78 -13.47 5.68
C ILE A 144 -12.13 -13.76 6.35
N HIS A 145 -13.21 -13.74 5.58
CA HIS A 145 -14.55 -13.98 6.07
C HIS A 145 -14.69 -15.40 6.63
N ARG A 146 -15.53 -15.54 7.67
CA ARG A 146 -15.70 -16.79 8.41
C ARG A 146 -16.19 -17.97 7.55
N SER A 147 -16.91 -17.70 6.46
CA SER A 147 -17.37 -18.75 5.53
C SER A 147 -16.22 -19.48 4.84
N GLN A 148 -15.04 -18.86 4.74
CA GLN A 148 -13.86 -19.42 4.07
C GLN A 148 -12.91 -20.14 5.04
N ARG A 149 -13.27 -20.31 6.32
CA ARG A 149 -12.40 -20.91 7.36
C ARG A 149 -12.07 -22.39 7.13
N ALA A 150 -12.86 -23.11 6.33
CA ALA A 150 -12.57 -24.49 5.97
C ALA A 150 -11.32 -24.61 5.08
N ALA A 151 -11.08 -23.60 4.23
CA ALA A 151 -9.94 -23.58 3.30
C ALA A 151 -9.41 -22.14 3.11
N PRO A 152 -8.93 -21.46 4.17
CA PRO A 152 -8.59 -20.04 4.12
C PRO A 152 -7.44 -19.75 3.13
N ALA A 153 -6.57 -20.74 2.89
CA ALA A 153 -5.48 -20.63 1.92
C ALA A 153 -5.95 -20.31 0.49
N ARG A 154 -7.16 -20.79 0.09
CA ARG A 154 -7.74 -20.55 -1.25
C ARG A 154 -8.10 -19.09 -1.53
N VAL A 155 -8.13 -18.26 -0.49
CA VAL A 155 -8.41 -16.82 -0.58
C VAL A 155 -7.19 -16.02 -0.12
N LEU A 156 -6.57 -16.42 0.98
CA LEU A 156 -5.42 -15.74 1.58
C LEU A 156 -4.20 -15.70 0.65
N LEU A 157 -3.83 -16.85 0.06
CA LEU A 157 -2.64 -16.94 -0.78
C LEU A 157 -2.80 -16.14 -2.09
N PRO A 158 -3.95 -16.20 -2.78
CA PRO A 158 -4.27 -15.28 -3.88
C PRO A 158 -4.25 -13.79 -3.49
N LEU A 159 -4.79 -13.42 -2.32
CA LEU A 159 -4.74 -12.05 -1.81
C LEU A 159 -3.31 -11.57 -1.56
N MET A 160 -2.44 -12.41 -0.99
CA MET A 160 -1.03 -12.07 -0.80
C MET A 160 -0.30 -11.91 -2.13
N LYS A 161 -0.60 -12.77 -3.12
CA LYS A 161 -0.07 -12.63 -4.49
C LYS A 161 -0.54 -11.34 -5.12
N PHE A 162 -1.82 -11.01 -4.96
CA PHE A 162 -2.35 -9.76 -5.45
C PHE A 162 -1.67 -8.54 -4.83
N VAL A 163 -1.40 -8.55 -3.51
CA VAL A 163 -0.59 -7.51 -2.85
C VAL A 163 0.81 -7.42 -3.46
N TYR A 164 1.48 -8.55 -3.68
CA TYR A 164 2.81 -8.57 -4.30
C TYR A 164 2.80 -7.94 -5.70
N GLU A 165 1.90 -8.39 -6.58
CA GLU A 165 1.76 -7.86 -7.95
C GLU A 165 1.37 -6.38 -7.95
N TYR A 166 0.42 -5.98 -7.10
CA TYR A 166 -0.01 -4.58 -7.00
C TYR A 166 1.11 -3.67 -6.47
N CYS A 167 1.90 -4.12 -5.51
CA CYS A 167 3.01 -3.33 -4.98
C CYS A 167 4.16 -3.18 -6.00
N THR A 168 4.46 -4.24 -6.76
CA THR A 168 5.57 -4.29 -7.72
C THR A 168 5.24 -3.65 -9.06
N VAL A 169 4.09 -3.97 -9.65
CA VAL A 169 3.65 -3.45 -10.97
C VAL A 169 3.16 -2.01 -10.85
N HIS A 170 2.48 -1.70 -9.76
CA HIS A 170 1.61 -0.54 -9.69
C HIS A 170 2.14 0.57 -8.77
N PHE A 171 2.83 0.24 -7.68
CA PHE A 171 3.23 1.25 -6.69
C PHE A 171 4.72 1.54 -6.61
N ASP A 172 5.56 0.80 -7.35
CA ASP A 172 7.02 0.85 -7.19
C ASP A 172 7.45 0.69 -5.73
N THR A 173 6.69 -0.11 -4.98
CA THR A 173 7.02 -0.34 -3.59
C THR A 173 8.28 -1.19 -3.55
N ARG A 174 9.29 -0.72 -2.82
CA ARG A 174 10.47 -1.52 -2.57
C ARG A 174 10.33 -2.31 -1.27
N HIS A 175 9.81 -1.71 -0.22
CA HIS A 175 9.72 -2.36 1.08
C HIS A 175 8.28 -2.52 1.52
N LEU A 176 7.87 -3.77 1.76
CA LEU A 176 6.65 -4.06 2.51
C LEU A 176 6.98 -4.10 3.99
N VAL A 177 6.21 -3.40 4.81
CA VAL A 177 6.28 -3.52 6.27
C VAL A 177 4.96 -4.04 6.83
N ILE A 178 5.03 -4.83 7.90
CA ILE A 178 3.86 -5.39 8.58
C ILE A 178 4.04 -5.30 10.09
N ALA A 179 2.94 -5.07 10.80
CA ALA A 179 2.83 -5.27 12.24
C ALA A 179 1.84 -6.40 12.51
N VAL A 180 2.34 -7.54 13.00
CA VAL A 180 1.53 -8.76 13.19
C VAL A 180 1.59 -9.25 14.62
N ASN A 181 0.58 -10.02 15.04
CA ASN A 181 0.69 -10.73 16.31
C ASN A 181 1.88 -11.71 16.28
N PRO A 182 2.71 -11.80 17.33
CA PRO A 182 3.86 -12.71 17.36
C PRO A 182 3.53 -14.19 17.07
N ARG A 183 2.28 -14.62 17.30
CA ARG A 183 1.81 -15.97 16.95
C ARG A 183 1.79 -16.25 15.44
N HIS A 184 1.70 -15.20 14.61
CA HIS A 184 1.57 -15.33 13.15
C HIS A 184 2.85 -15.01 12.38
N ILE A 185 3.89 -14.46 13.02
CA ILE A 185 5.12 -14.03 12.33
C ILE A 185 5.81 -15.17 11.57
N GLY A 186 5.73 -16.40 12.08
CA GLY A 186 6.35 -17.57 11.45
C GLY A 186 5.80 -17.83 10.04
N ILE A 187 4.54 -17.50 9.77
CA ILE A 187 3.94 -17.64 8.43
C ILE A 187 4.62 -16.68 7.45
N TYR A 188 4.80 -15.42 7.84
CA TYR A 188 5.42 -14.41 6.97
C TYR A 188 6.93 -14.63 6.78
N GLU A 189 7.63 -15.08 7.83
CA GLU A 189 9.05 -15.45 7.75
C GLU A 189 9.28 -16.66 6.85
N SER A 190 8.47 -17.71 7.00
CA SER A 190 8.68 -18.96 6.27
C SER A 190 8.15 -18.90 4.84
N LEU A 191 6.93 -18.38 4.63
CA LEU A 191 6.32 -18.39 3.29
C LEU A 191 6.87 -17.27 2.40
N LEU A 192 6.91 -16.04 2.94
CA LEU A 192 7.19 -14.83 2.16
C LEU A 192 8.59 -14.24 2.41
N GLN A 193 9.40 -14.89 3.26
CA GLN A 193 10.78 -14.49 3.57
C GLN A 193 10.89 -13.09 4.22
N PHE A 194 9.87 -12.67 4.98
CA PHE A 194 9.96 -11.45 5.79
C PHE A 194 11.08 -11.56 6.84
N SER A 195 11.70 -10.43 7.12
CA SER A 195 12.71 -10.26 8.17
C SER A 195 12.16 -9.35 9.26
N ARG A 196 12.33 -9.71 10.54
CA ARG A 196 11.86 -8.88 11.65
C ARG A 196 12.54 -7.51 11.67
N LEU A 197 11.77 -6.49 12.02
CA LEU A 197 12.33 -5.18 12.35
C LEU A 197 13.07 -5.27 13.70
N GLY A 198 14.01 -4.34 13.91
CA GLY A 198 14.67 -4.17 15.21
C GLY A 198 13.68 -3.77 16.31
N GLY A 199 14.08 -3.93 17.58
CA GLY A 199 13.28 -3.50 18.74
C GLY A 199 12.42 -4.59 19.42
N GLY A 200 12.26 -5.76 18.79
CA GLY A 200 11.59 -6.91 19.42
C GLY A 200 10.06 -6.83 19.42
N VAL A 201 9.42 -7.50 20.38
CA VAL A 201 7.96 -7.52 20.52
C VAL A 201 7.51 -6.27 21.29
N VAL A 202 6.54 -5.55 20.74
CA VAL A 202 5.83 -4.48 21.44
C VAL A 202 4.67 -5.11 22.21
N ASP A 203 4.74 -5.13 23.54
CA ASP A 203 3.76 -5.83 24.38
C ASP A 203 2.36 -5.21 24.34
N ARG A 204 2.27 -3.88 24.15
CA ARG A 204 1.00 -3.14 24.11
C ARG A 204 0.92 -2.27 22.86
N TYR A 205 0.41 -2.84 21.76
CA TYR A 205 0.24 -2.10 20.52
C TYR A 205 -1.14 -1.44 20.46
N ALA A 206 -1.18 -0.11 20.46
CA ALA A 206 -2.42 0.68 20.52
C ALA A 206 -3.40 0.38 19.37
N PHE A 207 -2.88 0.19 18.15
CA PHE A 207 -3.70 -0.14 16.97
C PHE A 207 -4.37 -1.52 17.03
N ALA A 208 -3.91 -2.40 17.93
CA ALA A 208 -4.47 -3.72 18.18
C ALA A 208 -5.05 -3.86 19.59
N ASN A 209 -5.59 -2.76 20.16
CA ASN A 209 -6.25 -2.75 21.47
C ASN A 209 -5.36 -3.30 22.60
N GLY A 210 -4.06 -3.01 22.53
CA GLY A 210 -3.08 -3.43 23.53
C GLY A 210 -2.59 -4.87 23.37
N ALA A 211 -2.97 -5.58 22.30
CA ALA A 211 -2.38 -6.87 21.98
C ALA A 211 -0.90 -6.73 21.58
N PRO A 212 -0.07 -7.79 21.79
CA PRO A 212 1.32 -7.75 21.40
C PRO A 212 1.48 -7.76 19.89
N ALA A 213 2.48 -7.02 19.39
CA ALA A 213 2.81 -6.93 17.97
C ALA A 213 4.31 -7.08 17.74
N ILE A 214 4.67 -7.63 16.59
CA ILE A 214 6.04 -7.67 16.09
C ILE A 214 6.07 -7.12 14.66
N GLY A 215 7.04 -6.24 14.42
CA GLY A 215 7.27 -5.63 13.12
C GLY A 215 8.13 -6.51 12.22
N ALA A 216 7.85 -6.53 10.93
CA ALA A 216 8.69 -7.18 9.93
C ALA A 216 8.68 -6.42 8.59
N THR A 217 9.70 -6.67 7.77
CA THR A 217 9.90 -6.05 6.46
C THR A 217 10.27 -7.09 5.40
N LEU A 218 9.92 -6.80 4.15
CA LEU A 218 10.33 -7.55 2.96
C LEU A 218 10.78 -6.55 1.88
N ASP A 219 12.03 -6.68 1.42
CA ASP A 219 12.53 -5.96 0.25
C ASP A 219 12.06 -6.71 -1.02
N LEU A 220 11.11 -6.13 -1.74
CA LEU A 220 10.50 -6.65 -2.95
C LEU A 220 11.49 -6.76 -4.12
N GLN A 221 12.59 -6.00 -4.11
CA GLN A 221 13.66 -6.16 -5.10
C GLN A 221 14.43 -7.47 -4.85
N GLN A 222 14.60 -7.86 -3.59
CA GLN A 222 15.29 -9.10 -3.19
C GLN A 222 14.36 -10.30 -3.10
N ALA A 223 13.05 -10.08 -2.95
CA ALA A 223 12.05 -11.13 -2.76
C ALA A 223 12.13 -12.26 -3.81
N PRO A 224 12.30 -12.01 -5.13
CA PRO A 224 12.44 -13.08 -6.12
C PRO A 224 13.59 -14.03 -5.79
N HIS A 225 14.78 -13.50 -5.50
CA HIS A 225 15.97 -14.29 -5.18
C HIS A 225 15.82 -15.03 -3.84
N LEU A 226 15.22 -14.40 -2.83
CA LEU A 226 14.97 -15.03 -1.53
C LEU A 226 13.99 -16.20 -1.65
N LEU A 227 12.91 -16.01 -2.42
CA LEU A 227 11.92 -17.05 -2.67
C LEU A 227 12.50 -18.18 -3.52
N GLU A 228 13.26 -17.87 -4.58
CA GLU A 228 13.93 -18.87 -5.42
C GLU A 228 14.86 -19.75 -4.60
N ARG A 229 15.70 -19.14 -3.74
CA ARG A 229 16.61 -19.89 -2.87
C ARG A 229 15.86 -20.79 -1.88
N ALA A 230 14.74 -20.32 -1.34
CA ALA A 230 13.97 -21.06 -0.34
C ALA A 230 13.09 -22.16 -0.96
N TRP A 231 12.52 -21.92 -2.14
CA TRP A 231 11.44 -22.73 -2.70
C TRP A 231 11.68 -23.23 -4.12
N GLY A 232 12.70 -22.74 -4.83
CA GLY A 232 12.94 -23.03 -6.25
C GLY A 232 13.14 -24.52 -6.56
N ASN A 233 13.75 -25.27 -5.64
CA ASN A 233 13.94 -26.73 -5.77
C ASN A 233 12.73 -27.55 -5.28
N THR A 234 11.66 -26.90 -4.84
CA THR A 234 10.45 -27.60 -4.39
C THR A 234 9.62 -28.01 -5.59
N SER A 235 9.14 -29.25 -5.62
CA SER A 235 8.34 -29.77 -6.73
C SER A 235 6.90 -29.22 -6.71
N GLY A 236 6.40 -28.91 -7.92
CA GLY A 236 5.00 -28.62 -8.21
C GLY A 236 4.30 -27.74 -7.17
N ARG A 237 3.30 -28.33 -6.50
CA ARG A 237 2.30 -27.69 -5.64
C ARG A 237 2.83 -26.84 -4.49
N ARG A 238 4.10 -26.99 -4.10
CA ARG A 238 4.69 -26.29 -2.94
C ARG A 238 5.71 -25.23 -3.32
N ASN A 239 5.87 -24.95 -4.61
CA ASN A 239 6.84 -23.99 -5.10
C ASN A 239 6.29 -22.56 -5.02
N LEU A 240 6.49 -21.92 -3.85
CA LEU A 240 6.05 -20.54 -3.63
C LEU A 240 6.79 -19.52 -4.49
N TYR A 241 8.03 -19.81 -4.91
CA TYR A 241 8.73 -18.97 -5.88
C TYR A 241 7.96 -18.90 -7.19
N ARG A 242 7.63 -20.07 -7.75
CA ARG A 242 6.86 -20.16 -8.98
C ARG A 242 5.50 -19.45 -8.84
N TYR A 243 4.77 -19.72 -7.77
CA TYR A 243 3.44 -19.13 -7.54
C TYR A 243 3.46 -17.59 -7.46
N PHE A 244 4.38 -17.02 -6.67
CA PHE A 244 4.43 -15.56 -6.48
C PHE A 244 5.09 -14.83 -7.65
N ILE A 245 6.13 -15.41 -8.25
CA ILE A 245 7.01 -14.70 -9.21
C ILE A 245 6.71 -15.07 -10.67
N CYS A 246 6.45 -16.33 -10.96
CA CYS A 246 6.39 -16.82 -12.34
C CYS A 246 4.95 -16.97 -12.86
N ASP A 247 4.06 -17.51 -12.04
CA ASP A 247 2.69 -17.80 -12.46
C ASP A 247 1.87 -16.51 -12.50
N ARG A 248 0.93 -16.41 -13.44
CA ARG A 248 -0.09 -15.35 -13.46
C ARG A 248 -1.40 -15.90 -12.91
N LEU A 249 -2.14 -15.07 -12.18
CA LEU A 249 -3.43 -15.46 -11.64
C LEU A 249 -4.56 -14.73 -12.36
N ASP A 250 -5.35 -15.48 -13.14
CA ASP A 250 -6.45 -14.92 -13.93
C ASP A 250 -7.57 -14.29 -13.09
N ALA A 251 -7.61 -14.57 -11.78
CA ALA A 251 -8.54 -13.93 -10.85
C ALA A 251 -8.18 -12.46 -10.57
N ILE A 252 -6.94 -12.03 -10.83
CA ILE A 252 -6.48 -10.67 -10.57
C ILE A 252 -7.02 -9.71 -11.63
N ARG A 253 -7.67 -8.64 -11.15
CA ARG A 253 -8.14 -7.49 -11.93
C ARG A 253 -7.33 -6.28 -11.51
N LEU A 254 -6.28 -6.00 -12.28
CA LEU A 254 -5.49 -4.79 -12.12
C LEU A 254 -6.30 -3.58 -12.60
N ALA A 255 -6.16 -2.45 -11.89
CA ALA A 255 -6.82 -1.22 -12.29
C ALA A 255 -6.20 -0.69 -13.60
N PRO A 256 -7.02 -0.30 -14.58
CA PRO A 256 -6.51 0.36 -15.79
C PRO A 256 -5.83 1.67 -15.42
N ARG A 257 -4.79 2.04 -16.19
CA ARG A 257 -4.02 3.27 -15.97
C ARG A 257 -3.83 4.02 -17.27
N ARG A 258 -4.57 5.12 -17.43
CA ARG A 258 -4.34 6.10 -18.51
C ARG A 258 -3.00 6.82 -18.31
N TYR A 259 -2.69 7.17 -17.07
CA TYR A 259 -1.46 7.85 -16.67
C TYR A 259 -0.64 6.98 -15.71
N PHE A 260 0.68 7.18 -15.66
CA PHE A 260 1.58 6.57 -14.68
C PHE A 260 1.50 7.24 -13.29
N THR A 261 0.28 7.57 -12.87
CA THR A 261 0.02 8.00 -11.50
C THR A 261 0.33 6.85 -10.55
N THR A 262 0.87 7.20 -9.38
CA THR A 262 1.19 6.21 -8.35
C THR A 262 0.07 6.04 -7.33
N ASN A 263 -0.98 6.86 -7.37
CA ASN A 263 -2.14 6.76 -6.47
C ASN A 263 -3.38 6.24 -7.19
N HIS A 264 -4.21 5.51 -6.45
CA HIS A 264 -5.54 5.05 -6.87
C HIS A 264 -6.57 5.59 -5.88
N PRO A 265 -6.92 6.89 -5.96
CA PRO A 265 -7.93 7.44 -5.08
C PRO A 265 -9.28 6.75 -5.36
N VAL A 266 -9.95 6.32 -4.30
CA VAL A 266 -11.27 5.67 -4.35
C VAL A 266 -12.31 6.51 -3.61
N MET A 267 -11.92 7.15 -2.52
CA MET A 267 -12.83 7.84 -1.61
C MET A 267 -13.40 9.11 -2.25
N THR A 268 -14.62 9.02 -2.78
CA THR A 268 -15.42 10.19 -3.19
C THR A 268 -15.92 10.96 -1.97
N ALA A 269 -16.41 12.18 -2.17
CA ALA A 269 -17.04 12.96 -1.09
C ALA A 269 -18.19 12.20 -0.42
N GLN A 270 -19.03 11.50 -1.19
CA GLN A 270 -20.13 10.68 -0.67
C GLN A 270 -19.63 9.50 0.16
N MET A 271 -18.56 8.82 -0.27
CA MET A 271 -17.94 7.73 0.49
C MET A 271 -17.33 8.23 1.80
N LEU A 272 -16.66 9.39 1.77
CA LEU A 272 -16.13 10.00 2.99
C LEU A 272 -17.26 10.32 3.97
N ASP A 273 -18.36 10.89 3.49
CA ASP A 273 -19.49 11.21 4.35
C ASP A 273 -20.11 9.94 4.95
N HIS A 274 -20.39 8.95 4.12
CA HIS A 274 -20.94 7.66 4.54
C HIS A 274 -20.07 6.99 5.61
N PHE A 275 -18.78 6.75 5.34
CA PHE A 275 -17.95 5.98 6.26
C PHE A 275 -17.50 6.77 7.48
N PHE A 276 -17.15 8.04 7.34
CA PHE A 276 -16.44 8.80 8.38
C PHE A 276 -17.32 9.75 9.16
N ASN A 277 -18.42 10.26 8.60
CA ASN A 277 -19.38 11.10 9.32
C ASN A 277 -20.59 10.27 9.80
N GLN A 278 -21.22 9.51 8.90
CA GLN A 278 -22.49 8.84 9.20
C GLN A 278 -22.30 7.50 9.93
N ARG A 279 -21.46 6.60 9.40
CA ARG A 279 -21.33 5.25 9.96
C ARG A 279 -20.43 5.20 11.18
N THR A 280 -19.33 5.96 11.22
CA THR A 280 -18.35 5.86 12.32
C THR A 280 -18.14 7.14 13.13
N GLN A 281 -18.62 8.29 12.65
CA GLN A 281 -18.37 9.60 13.27
C GLN A 281 -16.87 9.89 13.52
N LEU A 282 -15.95 9.19 12.85
CA LEU A 282 -14.51 9.29 13.07
C LEU A 282 -13.99 10.71 12.86
N PHE A 283 -14.51 11.44 11.87
CA PHE A 283 -14.08 12.82 11.60
C PHE A 283 -14.37 13.79 12.74
N ALA A 284 -15.43 13.55 13.52
CA ALA A 284 -15.74 14.36 14.70
C ALA A 284 -14.71 14.19 15.83
N THR A 285 -13.87 13.14 15.78
CA THR A 285 -12.85 12.85 16.81
C THR A 285 -11.46 13.41 16.48
N LEU A 286 -11.29 14.01 15.29
CA LEU A 286 -9.98 14.45 14.81
C LEU A 286 -9.52 15.74 15.48
N GLY A 287 -8.21 15.81 15.79
CA GLY A 287 -7.58 17.03 16.28
C GLY A 287 -7.34 18.08 15.17
N PRO A 288 -7.11 19.36 15.52
CA PRO A 288 -6.97 20.44 14.53
C PRO A 288 -5.91 20.20 13.45
N ALA A 289 -4.77 19.60 13.82
CA ALA A 289 -3.71 19.27 12.87
C ALA A 289 -4.14 18.21 11.84
N GLN A 290 -4.87 17.18 12.28
CA GLN A 290 -5.39 16.14 11.38
C GLN A 290 -6.44 16.70 10.43
N VAL A 291 -7.30 17.59 10.92
CA VAL A 291 -8.29 18.30 10.08
C VAL A 291 -7.60 19.14 9.01
N GLN A 292 -6.59 19.95 9.38
CA GLN A 292 -5.83 20.74 8.42
C GLN A 292 -5.14 19.86 7.37
N THR A 293 -4.60 18.71 7.78
CA THR A 293 -4.01 17.75 6.86
C THR A 293 -5.04 17.16 5.89
N LEU A 294 -6.25 16.81 6.35
CA LEU A 294 -7.31 16.32 5.46
C LEU A 294 -7.71 17.35 4.41
N HIS A 295 -7.87 18.63 4.79
CA HIS A 295 -8.13 19.72 3.84
C HIS A 295 -6.98 19.92 2.83
N ALA A 296 -5.74 19.61 3.22
CA ALA A 296 -4.60 19.66 2.30
C ALA A 296 -4.51 18.44 1.36
N ILE A 297 -5.18 17.33 1.69
CA ILE A 297 -5.26 16.12 0.86
C ILE A 297 -6.43 16.21 -0.12
N TYR A 298 -7.58 16.70 0.38
CA TYR A 298 -8.83 16.82 -0.35
C TYR A 298 -9.09 18.29 -0.69
N ASP A 299 -8.34 18.82 -1.65
CA ASP A 299 -8.42 20.22 -2.08
C ASP A 299 -9.50 20.49 -3.14
N HIS A 300 -10.19 19.44 -3.61
CA HIS A 300 -11.27 19.55 -4.57
C HIS A 300 -12.58 20.06 -3.91
N PRO A 301 -13.33 21.00 -4.53
CA PRO A 301 -14.52 21.62 -3.94
C PRO A 301 -15.59 20.64 -3.44
N ALA A 302 -15.73 19.48 -4.11
CA ALA A 302 -16.70 18.45 -3.73
C ALA A 302 -16.54 17.93 -2.29
N TYR A 303 -15.37 18.06 -1.67
CA TYR A 303 -15.11 17.55 -0.32
C TYR A 303 -15.38 18.57 0.79
N VAL A 304 -15.53 19.86 0.46
CA VAL A 304 -15.57 20.96 1.45
C VAL A 304 -16.65 20.74 2.52
N ASP A 305 -17.84 20.30 2.10
CA ASP A 305 -18.99 20.12 3.01
C ASP A 305 -18.92 18.83 3.84
N VAL A 306 -18.07 17.89 3.45
CA VAL A 306 -17.93 16.58 4.11
C VAL A 306 -16.79 16.57 5.13
N LEU A 307 -15.76 17.40 4.91
CA LEU A 307 -14.62 17.48 5.81
C LEU A 307 -14.96 18.22 7.11
N PRO A 308 -14.34 17.83 8.24
CA PRO A 308 -14.51 18.55 9.50
C PRO A 308 -14.04 20.01 9.38
N ARG A 309 -14.71 20.92 10.10
CA ARG A 309 -14.39 22.36 10.06
C ARG A 309 -12.98 22.62 10.58
N ALA A 310 -12.15 23.27 9.77
CA ALA A 310 -10.82 23.70 10.19
C ALA A 310 -10.90 24.95 11.08
N ALA A 311 -10.11 24.99 12.15
CA ALA A 311 -9.92 26.21 12.94
C ALA A 311 -8.96 27.15 12.19
N GLY A 312 -9.47 28.30 11.76
CA GLY A 312 -8.72 29.35 11.05
C GLY A 312 -9.06 29.46 9.56
N ARG A 313 -8.82 30.64 8.96
CA ARG A 313 -8.94 30.81 7.50
C ARG A 313 -7.94 29.88 6.80
N PRO A 314 -8.34 29.14 5.75
CA PRO A 314 -7.39 28.39 4.95
C PRO A 314 -6.30 29.35 4.49
N THR A 315 -5.05 29.08 4.86
CA THR A 315 -3.94 29.86 4.34
C THR A 315 -3.94 29.65 2.83
N GLU A 316 -3.98 30.73 2.05
CA GLU A 316 -4.04 30.70 0.57
C GLU A 316 -2.84 30.00 -0.10
N ARG A 317 -1.94 29.40 0.68
CA ARG A 317 -0.58 29.05 0.31
C ARG A 317 -0.40 27.67 -0.32
N ARG A 318 -1.46 26.98 -0.72
CA ARG A 318 -1.37 25.78 -1.58
C ARG A 318 -2.57 25.68 -2.53
N ARG A 319 -2.64 26.61 -3.50
CA ARG A 319 -3.62 26.55 -4.60
C ARG A 319 -3.15 25.73 -5.82
N ARG A 320 -2.13 24.88 -5.68
CA ARG A 320 -1.61 24.08 -6.80
C ARG A 320 -1.61 22.60 -6.44
N PRO A 321 -2.60 21.82 -6.88
CA PRO A 321 -2.63 20.40 -6.64
C PRO A 321 -1.38 19.75 -7.23
N ARG A 322 -0.79 18.83 -6.48
CA ARG A 322 0.42 18.11 -6.89
C ARG A 322 0.07 16.64 -7.01
N TYR A 323 0.34 16.09 -8.18
CA TYR A 323 0.03 14.70 -8.48
C TYR A 323 1.31 13.88 -8.46
N THR A 324 1.29 12.76 -7.74
CA THR A 324 2.44 11.86 -7.67
C THR A 324 2.47 10.95 -8.90
N PHE A 325 3.61 10.98 -9.59
CA PHE A 325 3.86 10.24 -10.83
C PHE A 325 5.05 9.31 -10.67
N ARG A 326 5.11 8.32 -11.56
CA ARG A 326 6.36 7.66 -11.91
C ARG A 326 6.41 7.46 -13.41
N CYS A 327 6.73 8.54 -14.12
CA CYS A 327 6.93 8.48 -15.57
C CYS A 327 8.41 8.60 -15.93
N PRO A 328 8.91 7.77 -16.87
CA PRO A 328 10.21 7.98 -17.45
C PRO A 328 10.16 9.26 -18.30
N ALA A 329 11.27 9.99 -18.26
CA ALA A 329 11.46 11.19 -19.05
C ALA A 329 12.89 11.25 -19.56
N ALA A 330 13.09 11.97 -20.66
CA ALA A 330 14.40 12.19 -21.24
C ALA A 330 14.53 13.65 -21.66
N MET A 331 15.59 14.30 -21.19
CA MET A 331 15.86 15.71 -21.45
C MET A 331 17.04 15.83 -22.42
N ARG A 332 16.82 16.46 -23.56
CA ARG A 332 17.86 16.84 -24.52
C ARG A 332 18.47 18.16 -24.10
N VAL A 333 19.79 18.16 -23.88
CA VAL A 333 20.54 19.32 -23.39
C VAL A 333 21.73 19.59 -24.30
N SER A 334 22.14 20.86 -24.36
CA SER A 334 23.31 21.32 -25.15
C SER A 334 24.55 21.60 -24.29
N GLU A 335 24.51 21.23 -23.01
CA GLU A 335 25.60 21.41 -22.06
C GLU A 335 26.75 20.43 -22.35
N PRO A 336 27.96 20.91 -22.71
CA PRO A 336 29.07 20.04 -23.12
C PRO A 336 29.52 19.04 -22.04
N SER A 337 29.33 19.39 -20.76
CA SER A 337 29.70 18.53 -19.63
C SER A 337 28.69 17.39 -19.36
N LEU A 338 27.56 17.35 -20.06
CA LEU A 338 26.50 16.37 -19.88
C LEU A 338 26.28 15.51 -21.15
N PRO A 339 25.76 14.28 -21.01
CA PRO A 339 25.25 13.54 -22.14
C PRO A 339 24.19 14.34 -22.89
N LYS A 340 24.17 14.25 -24.22
CA LYS A 340 23.14 14.90 -25.08
C LYS A 340 21.71 14.56 -24.64
N LEU A 341 21.50 13.38 -24.07
CA LEU A 341 20.22 12.91 -23.56
C LEU A 341 20.38 12.46 -22.10
N VAL A 342 19.76 13.18 -21.17
CA VAL A 342 19.73 12.81 -19.75
C VAL A 342 18.42 12.12 -19.42
N ARG A 343 18.49 10.92 -18.83
CA ARG A 343 17.32 10.18 -18.36
C ARG A 343 16.89 10.68 -16.99
N LEU A 344 15.59 10.90 -16.84
CA LEU A 344 14.94 11.40 -15.63
C LEU A 344 13.77 10.49 -15.26
N HIS A 345 13.43 10.47 -13.97
CA HIS A 345 12.18 9.87 -13.49
C HIS A 345 11.36 10.93 -12.79
N ILE A 346 10.22 11.31 -13.36
CA ILE A 346 9.34 12.31 -12.76
C ILE A 346 8.60 11.68 -11.58
N THR A 347 8.58 12.40 -10.46
CA THR A 347 7.99 11.96 -9.19
C THR A 347 6.75 12.77 -8.79
N GLU A 348 6.67 14.04 -9.18
CA GLU A 348 5.52 14.91 -8.94
C GLU A 348 5.28 15.83 -10.14
N VAL A 349 4.02 16.04 -10.50
CA VAL A 349 3.56 16.88 -11.61
C VAL A 349 2.60 17.96 -11.09
N CYS A 350 2.79 19.19 -11.58
CA CYS A 350 1.89 20.33 -11.42
C CYS A 350 1.61 20.97 -12.80
N SER A 351 0.81 22.04 -12.82
CA SER A 351 0.51 22.81 -14.04
C SER A 351 1.75 23.34 -14.77
N ASP A 352 2.73 23.86 -14.02
CA ASP A 352 3.87 24.63 -14.52
C ASP A 352 5.20 24.27 -13.85
N GLU A 353 5.19 23.29 -12.94
CA GLU A 353 6.38 22.73 -12.31
C GLU A 353 6.29 21.21 -12.25
N PHE A 354 7.44 20.55 -12.19
CA PHE A 354 7.51 19.13 -11.85
C PHE A 354 8.75 18.84 -11.01
N ARG A 355 8.77 17.65 -10.41
CA ARG A 355 9.93 17.10 -9.73
C ARG A 355 10.38 15.85 -10.44
N ALA A 356 11.68 15.69 -10.57
CA ALA A 356 12.26 14.47 -11.13
C ALA A 356 13.57 14.10 -10.43
N ARG A 357 13.91 12.81 -10.53
CA ARG A 357 15.19 12.27 -10.09
C ARG A 357 16.11 12.04 -11.29
N SER A 358 17.38 12.36 -11.12
CA SER A 358 18.45 12.15 -12.11
C SER A 358 19.65 11.48 -11.43
N ALA A 359 20.18 10.44 -12.05
CA ALA A 359 21.45 9.84 -11.62
C ALA A 359 22.66 10.74 -11.95
N VAL A 360 22.50 11.62 -12.94
CA VAL A 360 23.55 12.57 -13.35
C VAL A 360 23.31 13.93 -12.70
N PRO A 361 24.32 14.56 -12.09
CA PRO A 361 24.19 15.90 -11.53
C PRO A 361 23.79 16.95 -12.57
N LEU A 362 22.70 17.67 -12.31
CA LEU A 362 22.22 18.75 -13.19
C LEU A 362 22.56 20.14 -12.64
N PRO A 363 23.19 21.03 -13.42
CA PRO A 363 23.38 22.44 -13.07
C PRO A 363 22.07 23.20 -12.93
N THR A 364 21.99 24.10 -11.97
CA THR A 364 20.86 25.04 -11.84
C THR A 364 20.79 25.94 -13.07
N GLY A 365 19.59 26.15 -13.61
CA GLY A 365 19.35 26.96 -14.79
C GLY A 365 19.46 26.20 -16.11
N LEU A 366 19.97 24.96 -16.11
CA LEU A 366 20.03 24.09 -17.29
C LEU A 366 18.63 23.99 -17.92
N SER A 367 18.57 24.27 -19.22
CA SER A 367 17.32 24.23 -19.99
C SER A 367 17.45 23.27 -21.16
N GLY A 368 16.33 22.67 -21.56
CA GLY A 368 16.32 21.65 -22.61
C GLY A 368 14.92 21.22 -22.98
N GLU A 369 14.84 20.46 -24.07
CA GLU A 369 13.61 19.80 -24.49
C GLU A 369 13.44 18.51 -23.68
N LEU A 370 12.31 18.39 -23.00
CA LEU A 370 11.94 17.25 -22.17
C LEU A 370 10.86 16.44 -22.88
N THR A 371 11.15 15.18 -23.17
CA THR A 371 10.14 14.18 -23.50
C THR A 371 9.70 13.46 -22.23
N VAL A 372 8.40 13.35 -21.99
CA VAL A 372 7.79 12.65 -20.86
C VAL A 372 6.78 11.63 -21.35
N GLU A 373 6.87 10.40 -20.84
CA GLU A 373 5.85 9.36 -21.06
C GLU A 373 4.83 9.43 -19.91
N LEU A 374 3.82 10.30 -20.02
CA LEU A 374 2.80 10.49 -18.98
C LEU A 374 1.95 9.24 -18.73
N GLY A 375 1.85 8.35 -19.72
CA GLY A 375 1.21 7.03 -19.66
C GLY A 375 1.58 6.20 -20.88
N GLU A 376 1.10 4.95 -20.98
CA GLU A 376 1.51 4.00 -22.03
C GLU A 376 1.37 4.55 -23.46
N ARG A 377 0.38 5.42 -23.69
CA ARG A 377 0.10 6.03 -25.00
C ARG A 377 0.03 7.55 -24.94
N VAL A 378 0.45 8.17 -23.83
CA VAL A 378 0.41 9.61 -23.66
C VAL A 378 1.83 10.14 -23.51
N ARG A 379 2.31 10.81 -24.56
CA ARG A 379 3.63 11.43 -24.60
C ARG A 379 3.48 12.94 -24.63
N SER A 380 4.29 13.63 -23.82
CA SER A 380 4.39 15.08 -23.79
C SER A 380 5.80 15.51 -24.16
N VAL A 381 5.93 16.59 -24.92
CA VAL A 381 7.21 17.22 -25.29
C VAL A 381 7.13 18.69 -24.93
N VAL A 382 7.93 19.10 -23.95
CA VAL A 382 7.90 20.43 -23.34
C VAL A 382 9.30 20.98 -23.17
N ARG A 383 9.45 22.29 -22.96
CA ARG A 383 10.72 22.83 -22.50
C ARG A 383 10.74 22.88 -20.97
N ALA A 384 11.85 22.44 -20.39
CA ALA A 384 12.02 22.44 -18.94
C ALA A 384 13.31 23.14 -18.53
N ARG A 385 13.29 23.78 -17.37
CA ARG A 385 14.46 24.42 -16.75
C ARG A 385 14.67 23.94 -15.33
N VAL A 386 15.89 23.53 -15.00
CA VAL A 386 16.28 23.14 -13.63
C VAL A 386 16.24 24.36 -12.72
N LEU A 387 15.40 24.34 -11.69
CA LEU A 387 15.31 25.43 -10.71
C LEU A 387 16.26 25.25 -9.54
N ALA A 388 16.32 24.04 -8.99
CA ALA A 388 17.16 23.73 -7.84
C ALA A 388 17.27 22.22 -7.62
N ARG A 389 18.36 21.80 -6.97
CA ARG A 389 18.44 20.50 -6.31
C ARG A 389 17.63 20.52 -5.01
N ARG A 390 17.02 19.40 -4.66
CA ARG A 390 16.21 19.26 -3.45
C ARG A 390 17.12 19.10 -2.22
N PRO A 391 16.89 19.85 -1.13
CA PRO A 391 17.56 19.60 0.13
C PRO A 391 17.25 18.19 0.65
N GLY A 392 18.29 17.41 0.97
CA GLY A 392 18.14 16.05 1.52
C GLY A 392 17.86 14.93 0.51
N ASP A 393 17.77 15.22 -0.79
CA ASP A 393 17.69 14.22 -1.87
C ASP A 393 18.73 14.55 -2.95
N PRO A 394 19.91 13.90 -2.94
CA PRO A 394 21.03 14.26 -3.81
C PRO A 394 20.72 14.07 -5.30
N GLU A 395 19.75 13.21 -5.63
CA GLU A 395 19.30 12.92 -6.99
C GLU A 395 18.02 13.69 -7.36
N GLY A 396 17.40 14.39 -6.40
CA GLY A 396 16.12 15.07 -6.57
C GLY A 396 16.27 16.50 -7.08
N TYR A 397 15.50 16.86 -8.10
CA TYR A 397 15.51 18.18 -8.72
C TYR A 397 14.09 18.72 -8.90
N ARG A 398 13.96 20.06 -8.82
CA ARG A 398 12.76 20.80 -9.17
C ARG A 398 12.95 21.47 -10.53
N PHE A 399 11.94 21.41 -11.37
CA PHE A 399 11.94 21.98 -12.71
C PHE A 399 10.76 22.92 -12.91
N GLU A 400 11.00 23.99 -13.66
CA GLU A 400 9.98 24.85 -14.26
C GLU A 400 9.64 24.31 -15.65
N LEU A 401 8.36 24.30 -15.99
CA LEU A 401 7.87 24.03 -17.34
C LEU A 401 7.69 25.34 -18.09
N ARG A 402 8.13 25.34 -19.34
CA ARG A 402 7.92 26.43 -20.28
C ARG A 402 7.07 25.91 -21.42
N GLU A 403 5.93 26.57 -21.62
CA GLU A 403 5.00 26.27 -22.71
C GLU A 403 4.52 24.81 -22.68
N PRO A 404 3.77 24.39 -21.63
CA PRO A 404 3.27 23.01 -21.55
C PRO A 404 2.37 22.70 -22.74
N ASP A 405 2.62 21.57 -23.38
CA ASP A 405 1.89 21.12 -24.55
C ASP A 405 0.45 20.68 -24.21
N ALA A 406 -0.32 20.30 -25.23
CA ALA A 406 -1.71 19.87 -25.03
C ALA A 406 -1.80 18.61 -24.17
N ALA A 407 -0.87 17.66 -24.32
CA ALA A 407 -0.86 16.42 -23.56
C ALA A 407 -0.62 16.65 -22.06
N TRP A 408 0.34 17.52 -21.70
CA TRP A 408 0.59 17.90 -20.31
C TRP A 408 -0.62 18.61 -19.70
N ARG A 409 -1.18 19.60 -20.41
CA ARG A 409 -2.34 20.36 -19.94
C ARG A 409 -3.57 19.48 -19.75
N ALA A 410 -3.86 18.58 -20.69
CA ALA A 410 -4.95 17.62 -20.57
C ALA A 410 -4.76 16.71 -19.36
N CYS A 411 -3.56 16.14 -19.18
CA CYS A 411 -3.22 15.30 -18.03
C CYS A 411 -3.47 16.02 -16.69
N VAL A 412 -2.93 17.22 -16.51
CA VAL A 412 -3.13 17.99 -15.28
C VAL A 412 -4.59 18.38 -15.06
N ALA A 413 -5.33 18.72 -16.13
CA ALA A 413 -6.74 19.09 -16.05
C ALA A 413 -7.63 17.89 -15.67
N GLU A 414 -7.43 16.74 -16.29
CA GLU A 414 -8.16 15.50 -15.97
C GLU A 414 -7.92 15.06 -14.52
N LEU A 415 -6.67 15.16 -14.05
CA LEU A 415 -6.32 14.92 -12.65
C LEU A 415 -6.94 15.94 -11.69
N GLY A 416 -7.17 17.17 -12.14
CA GLY A 416 -7.85 18.21 -11.38
C GLY A 416 -9.35 18.00 -11.24
N CYS A 417 -9.98 17.37 -12.24
CA CYS A 417 -11.43 17.16 -12.25
C CYS A 417 -11.84 15.79 -11.68
N SER A 418 -10.91 14.85 -11.62
CA SER A 418 -11.18 13.47 -11.18
C SER A 418 -11.16 13.35 -9.67
N GLN A 419 -12.16 12.67 -9.10
CA GLN A 419 -12.16 12.29 -7.68
C GLN A 419 -11.52 10.92 -7.46
N THR A 420 -11.67 10.03 -8.44
CA THR A 420 -11.24 8.63 -8.34
C THR A 420 -10.34 8.22 -9.51
N TYR A 421 -9.67 7.08 -9.35
CA TYR A 421 -8.90 6.45 -10.42
C TYR A 421 -9.80 5.97 -11.58
N ALA A 422 -11.07 5.67 -11.31
CA ALA A 422 -12.03 5.23 -12.31
C ALA A 422 -12.44 6.39 -13.23
N ASP A 423 -12.61 7.61 -12.68
CA ASP A 423 -12.88 8.82 -13.47
C ASP A 423 -11.78 9.07 -14.51
N LEU A 424 -10.51 8.85 -14.11
CA LEU A 424 -9.34 8.97 -14.98
C LEU A 424 -9.25 7.89 -16.05
N ALA A 425 -9.83 6.70 -15.78
CA ALA A 425 -9.85 5.60 -16.75
C ALA A 425 -10.99 5.74 -17.77
N ALA A 426 -12.07 6.46 -17.41
CA ALA A 426 -13.22 6.71 -18.27
C ALA A 426 -13.09 7.96 -19.16
N SER A 427 -12.24 8.90 -18.76
CA SER A 427 -11.83 10.07 -19.56
C SER A 427 -10.91 9.64 -20.70
#